data_AF-A0A2D3C905-F1
#
_entry.id   AF-A0A2D3C905-F1
#
_cell.length_a   1.000
_cell.length_b   1.000
_cell.length_c   1.000
_cell.angle_alpha   90.00
_cell.angle_beta   90.00
_cell.angle_gamma   90.00
#
_symmetry.space_group_name_H-M   'P 1'
#
loop_
_entity.id
_entity.type
_entity.pdbx_description
1 polymer ?
#
loop_
_entity_poly.entity_id
_entity_poly.type
_entity_poly.pdbx_seq_one_letter_code
_entity_poly.pdbx_strand_id
1 'polypeptide(L)'
;MLFTSGCSDIGDTVNDVNETVAQGKEDVEYLKWMKGSLDVIHSDYADIKQSLEARDVVILERAAGNLTTHCRESKETMQSFSPSPSLQPVTERYSQILNQSCSLGTFLEENAATLNVTNETTLKRVEKNMAFVNYSLILNN
;
A
#
# COMPACT_ATOMS: atom_id res chain seq x y z
N MET A 1 -8.83 8.57 -60.02
CA MET A 1 -8.48 7.43 -59.14
C MET A 1 -9.05 7.72 -57.77
N LEU A 2 -9.65 6.69 -57.17
CA LEU A 2 -10.47 6.72 -55.96
C LEU A 2 -9.66 7.04 -54.71
N PHE A 3 -10.30 7.75 -53.78
CA PHE A 3 -9.87 7.94 -52.41
C PHE A 3 -9.86 6.59 -51.68
N THR A 4 -8.68 6.08 -51.32
CA THR A 4 -8.52 4.93 -50.42
C THR A 4 -7.35 5.20 -49.46
N SER A 5 -7.56 6.04 -48.44
CA SER A 5 -6.60 6.16 -47.34
C SER A 5 -7.24 6.34 -45.95
N GLY A 6 -8.57 6.31 -45.84
CA GLY A 6 -9.27 6.68 -44.59
C GLY A 6 -9.52 5.56 -43.58
N CYS A 7 -9.17 4.29 -43.86
CA CYS A 7 -9.47 3.18 -42.95
C CYS A 7 -8.30 2.70 -42.09
N SER A 8 -7.03 3.03 -42.46
CA SER A 8 -5.87 2.70 -41.62
C SER A 8 -5.84 3.59 -40.38
N ASP A 9 -5.99 4.91 -40.58
CA ASP A 9 -5.99 5.90 -39.49
C ASP A 9 -7.09 5.65 -38.45
N ILE A 10 -8.27 5.16 -38.86
CA ILE A 10 -9.36 4.87 -37.94
C ILE A 10 -9.08 3.59 -37.14
N GLY A 11 -8.50 2.57 -37.76
CA GLY A 11 -8.11 1.33 -37.07
C GLY A 11 -7.04 1.57 -36.02
N ASP A 12 -6.03 2.37 -36.37
CA ASP A 12 -4.94 2.75 -35.46
C ASP A 12 -5.46 3.62 -34.32
N THR A 13 -6.31 4.62 -34.62
CA THR A 13 -6.94 5.47 -33.58
C THR A 13 -7.84 4.67 -32.62
N VAL A 14 -8.61 3.69 -33.12
CA VAL A 14 -9.49 2.86 -32.27
C VAL A 14 -8.68 1.94 -31.37
N ASN A 15 -7.57 1.39 -31.86
CA ASN A 15 -6.65 0.59 -31.05
C ASN A 15 -6.00 1.44 -29.94
N ASP A 16 -5.50 2.63 -30.27
CA ASP A 16 -4.90 3.56 -29.31
C ASP A 16 -5.89 3.99 -28.22
N VAL A 17 -7.15 4.26 -28.60
CA VAL A 17 -8.22 4.58 -27.64
C VAL A 17 -8.54 3.39 -26.75
N ASN A 18 -8.59 2.18 -27.30
CA ASN A 18 -8.89 0.98 -26.52
C ASN A 18 -7.77 0.66 -25.51
N GLU A 19 -6.51 0.82 -25.90
CA GLU A 19 -5.36 0.69 -25.00
C GLU A 19 -5.37 1.76 -23.90
N THR A 20 -5.67 3.02 -24.26
CA THR A 20 -5.80 4.12 -23.28
C THR A 20 -6.92 3.86 -22.27
N VAL A 21 -8.07 3.35 -22.73
CA VAL A 21 -9.20 3.01 -21.85
C VAL A 21 -8.87 1.80 -20.97
N ALA A 22 -8.17 0.80 -21.51
CA ALA A 22 -7.72 -0.35 -20.73
C ALA A 22 -6.74 0.08 -19.62
N GLN A 23 -5.75 0.90 -19.96
CA GLN A 23 -4.79 1.45 -19.00
C GLN A 23 -5.49 2.30 -17.92
N GLY A 24 -6.47 3.13 -18.31
CA GLY A 24 -7.24 3.91 -17.36
C GLY A 24 -8.05 3.06 -16.38
N LYS A 25 -8.53 1.89 -16.81
CA LYS A 25 -9.22 0.93 -15.91
C LYS A 25 -8.25 0.29 -14.92
N GLU A 26 -7.11 -0.18 -15.41
CA GLU A 26 -6.03 -0.74 -14.58
C GLU A 26 -5.60 0.25 -13.50
N ASP A 27 -5.37 1.51 -13.88
CA ASP A 27 -4.97 2.58 -12.96
C ASP A 27 -6.01 2.81 -11.85
N VAL A 28 -7.30 2.82 -12.22
CA VAL A 28 -8.39 2.99 -11.25
C VAL A 28 -8.51 1.79 -10.32
N GLU A 29 -8.35 0.57 -10.83
CA GLU A 29 -8.37 -0.65 -10.03
C GLU A 29 -7.19 -0.72 -9.07
N TYR A 30 -6.00 -0.37 -9.54
CA TYR A 30 -4.79 -0.26 -8.72
C TYR A 30 -4.97 0.74 -7.59
N LEU A 31 -5.44 1.95 -7.88
CA LEU A 31 -5.65 3.00 -6.86
C LEU A 31 -6.71 2.60 -5.82
N LYS A 32 -7.80 1.97 -6.25
CA LYS A 32 -8.85 1.46 -5.35
C LYS A 32 -8.30 0.37 -4.43
N TRP A 33 -7.58 -0.59 -4.99
CA TRP A 33 -6.95 -1.66 -4.22
C TRP A 33 -5.94 -1.11 -3.22
N MET A 34 -5.05 -0.21 -3.67
CA MET A 34 -4.02 0.41 -2.84
C MET A 34 -4.64 1.16 -1.66
N LYS A 35 -5.73 1.90 -1.88
CA LYS A 35 -6.49 2.54 -0.80
C LYS A 35 -6.98 1.52 0.22
N GLY A 36 -7.61 0.44 -0.24
CA GLY A 36 -8.10 -0.63 0.66
C GLY A 36 -6.98 -1.28 1.47
N SER A 37 -5.83 -1.52 0.86
CA SER A 37 -4.66 -2.03 1.59
C SER A 37 -4.13 -1.03 2.62
N LEU A 38 -4.05 0.26 2.28
CA LEU A 38 -3.64 1.30 3.24
C LEU A 38 -4.58 1.36 4.45
N ASP A 39 -5.89 1.20 4.24
CA ASP A 39 -6.87 1.17 5.33
C ASP A 39 -6.65 -0.04 6.26
N VAL A 40 -6.32 -1.21 5.71
CA VAL A 40 -5.95 -2.42 6.49
C VAL A 40 -4.66 -2.19 7.28
N ILE A 41 -3.60 -1.72 6.63
CA ILE A 41 -2.31 -1.43 7.27
C ILE A 41 -2.48 -0.39 8.38
N HIS A 42 -3.32 0.64 8.17
CA HIS A 42 -3.63 1.63 9.19
C HIS A 42 -4.33 1.00 10.40
N SER A 43 -5.26 0.08 10.18
CA SER A 43 -5.93 -0.66 11.25
C SER A 43 -4.93 -1.49 12.05
N ASP A 44 -4.01 -2.20 11.40
CA ASP A 44 -2.97 -2.98 12.08
C ASP A 44 -2.08 -2.08 12.96
N TYR A 45 -1.72 -0.88 12.47
CA TYR A 45 -1.00 0.12 13.26
C TYR A 45 -1.78 0.56 14.50
N ALA A 46 -3.10 0.77 14.38
CA ALA A 46 -3.95 1.15 15.49
C ALA A 46 -4.02 0.03 16.55
N ASP A 47 -4.15 -1.23 16.12
CA ASP A 47 -4.17 -2.39 17.02
C ASP A 47 -2.84 -2.56 17.76
N ILE A 48 -1.71 -2.39 17.06
CA ILE A 48 -0.37 -2.40 17.67
C ILE A 48 -0.25 -1.29 18.71
N LYS A 49 -0.69 -0.07 18.37
CA LYS A 49 -0.65 1.08 19.28
C LYS A 49 -1.45 0.78 20.55
N GLN A 50 -2.70 0.34 20.40
CA GLN A 50 -3.56 0.01 21.53
C GLN A 50 -2.95 -1.08 22.41
N SER A 51 -2.34 -2.10 21.80
CA SER A 51 -1.67 -3.19 22.53
C SER A 51 -0.48 -2.71 23.34
N LEU A 52 0.33 -1.80 22.78
CA LEU A 52 1.45 -1.16 23.50
C LEU A 52 0.97 -0.32 24.67
N GLU A 53 -0.09 0.47 24.49
CA GLU A 53 -0.69 1.31 25.53
C GLU A 53 -1.29 0.46 26.66
N ALA A 54 -1.97 -0.64 26.31
CA ALA A 54 -2.52 -1.61 27.25
C ALA A 54 -1.44 -2.51 27.88
N ARG A 55 -0.22 -2.51 27.33
CA ARG A 55 0.90 -3.40 27.71
C ARG A 55 0.55 -4.88 27.57
N ASP A 56 -0.32 -5.19 26.60
CA ASP A 56 -0.72 -6.55 26.30
C ASP A 56 0.19 -7.14 25.22
N VAL A 57 1.19 -7.89 25.67
CA VAL A 57 2.20 -8.49 24.78
C VAL A 57 1.62 -9.59 23.88
N VAL A 58 0.56 -10.27 24.30
CA VAL A 58 -0.07 -11.33 23.49
C VAL A 58 -0.83 -10.73 22.32
N ILE A 59 -1.58 -9.65 22.58
CA ILE A 59 -2.29 -8.93 21.51
C ILE A 59 -1.29 -8.17 20.63
N LEU A 60 -0.20 -7.63 21.21
CA LEU A 60 0.87 -7.00 20.44
C LEU A 60 1.52 -7.95 19.42
N GLU A 61 1.87 -9.16 19.85
CA GLU A 61 2.47 -10.17 18.97
C GLU A 61 1.52 -10.53 17.83
N ARG A 62 0.23 -10.72 18.13
CA ARG A 62 -0.79 -10.99 17.10
C ARG A 62 -0.95 -9.82 16.12
N ALA A 63 -1.07 -8.59 16.63
CA ALA A 63 -1.24 -7.40 15.80
C ALA A 63 -0.02 -7.16 14.92
N ALA A 64 1.19 -7.42 15.43
CA ALA A 64 2.41 -7.43 14.63
C ALA A 64 2.38 -8.49 13.52
N GLY A 65 1.93 -9.71 13.87
CA GLY A 65 1.64 -10.82 12.95
C GLY A 65 0.78 -10.42 11.76
N ASN A 66 -0.33 -9.73 12.05
CA ASN A 66 -1.24 -9.21 11.04
C ASN A 66 -0.54 -8.19 10.13
N LEU A 67 0.15 -7.20 10.71
CA LEU A 67 0.88 -6.18 9.94
C LEU A 67 1.89 -6.81 8.97
N THR A 68 2.66 -7.80 9.41
CA THR A 68 3.63 -8.50 8.54
C THR A 68 2.94 -9.29 7.44
N THR A 69 1.83 -9.96 7.77
CA THR A 69 1.08 -10.76 6.78
C THR A 69 0.50 -9.83 5.72
N HIS A 70 -0.28 -8.83 6.11
CA HIS A 70 -0.93 -7.90 5.19
C HIS A 70 0.07 -7.10 4.37
N CYS A 71 1.22 -6.70 4.93
CA CYS A 71 2.23 -5.99 4.16
C CYS A 71 2.89 -6.89 3.10
N ARG A 72 3.10 -8.19 3.37
CA ARG A 72 3.68 -9.15 2.43
C ARG A 72 2.71 -9.46 1.30
N GLU A 73 1.46 -9.80 1.64
CA GLU A 73 0.39 -10.03 0.68
C GLU A 73 0.17 -8.80 -0.21
N SER A 74 0.24 -7.60 0.39
CA SER A 74 0.12 -6.35 -0.35
C SER A 74 1.29 -6.11 -1.30
N LYS A 75 2.53 -6.48 -0.93
CA LYS A 75 3.68 -6.41 -1.84
C LYS A 75 3.54 -7.35 -3.02
N GLU A 76 3.07 -8.57 -2.78
CA GLU A 76 2.85 -9.57 -3.82
C GLU A 76 1.74 -9.11 -4.77
N THR A 77 0.62 -8.64 -4.23
CA THR A 77 -0.49 -8.13 -5.04
C THR A 77 -0.10 -6.86 -5.80
N MET A 78 0.73 -5.97 -5.21
CA MET A 78 1.24 -4.80 -5.93
C MET A 78 1.98 -5.17 -7.23
N GLN A 79 2.67 -6.32 -7.25
CA GLN A 79 3.42 -6.80 -8.42
C GLN A 79 2.52 -7.37 -9.52
N SER A 80 1.25 -7.70 -9.23
CA SER A 80 0.32 -8.17 -10.25
C SER A 80 -0.29 -7.06 -11.10
N PHE A 81 -0.19 -5.81 -10.64
CA PHE A 81 -0.67 -4.65 -11.38
C PHE A 81 0.39 -4.11 -12.34
N SER A 82 -0.06 -3.51 -13.44
CA SER A 82 0.77 -2.77 -14.39
C SER A 82 0.22 -1.34 -14.59
N PRO A 83 0.25 -0.50 -13.54
CA PRO A 83 -0.28 0.86 -13.63
C PRO A 83 0.56 1.71 -14.57
N SER A 84 -0.05 2.77 -15.08
CA SER A 84 0.60 3.67 -16.02
C SER A 84 1.78 4.39 -15.34
N PRO A 85 2.77 4.85 -16.13
CA PRO A 85 3.90 5.61 -15.59
C PRO A 85 3.49 6.84 -14.77
N SER A 86 2.30 7.40 -15.02
CA SER A 86 1.77 8.54 -14.27
C SER A 86 1.56 8.23 -12.77
N LEU A 87 1.34 6.97 -12.41
CA LEU A 87 1.15 6.52 -11.03
C LEU A 87 2.46 6.13 -10.34
N GLN A 88 3.60 6.12 -11.03
CA GLN A 88 4.89 5.73 -10.46
C GLN A 88 5.22 6.43 -9.13
N PRO A 89 5.04 7.76 -8.96
CA PRO A 89 5.36 8.42 -7.69
C PRO A 89 4.52 7.88 -6.52
N VAL A 90 3.27 7.53 -6.78
CA VAL A 90 2.34 6.99 -5.78
C VAL A 90 2.70 5.55 -5.45
N THR A 91 2.99 4.74 -6.47
CA THR A 91 3.47 3.35 -6.33
C THR A 91 4.75 3.27 -5.51
N GLU A 92 5.72 4.15 -5.76
CA GLU A 92 6.97 4.22 -4.99
C GLU A 92 6.73 4.56 -3.52
N ARG A 93 5.87 5.55 -3.25
CA ARG A 93 5.52 5.93 -1.88
C ARG A 93 4.82 4.80 -1.15
N TYR A 94 3.90 4.11 -1.81
CA TYR A 94 3.21 2.96 -1.24
C TYR A 94 4.17 1.80 -0.97
N SER A 95 5.11 1.51 -1.88
CA SER A 95 6.18 0.52 -1.65
C SER A 95 7.03 0.85 -0.41
N GLN A 96 7.36 2.12 -0.19
CA GLN A 96 8.06 2.55 1.03
C GLN A 96 7.25 2.28 2.30
N ILE A 97 5.94 2.52 2.27
CA ILE A 97 5.02 2.22 3.38
C ILE A 97 5.02 0.73 3.68
N LEU A 98 4.86 -0.11 2.65
CA LEU A 98 4.88 -1.57 2.80
C LEU A 98 6.21 -2.05 3.38
N ASN A 99 7.34 -1.49 2.95
CA ASN A 99 8.66 -1.83 3.50
C ASN A 99 8.76 -1.49 4.99
N GLN A 100 8.36 -0.28 5.39
CA GLN A 100 8.38 0.14 6.79
C GLN A 100 7.42 -0.67 7.67
N SER A 101 6.26 -1.04 7.11
CA SER A 101 5.25 -1.88 7.75
C SER A 101 5.78 -3.27 8.01
N CYS A 102 6.33 -3.94 6.99
CA CYS A 102 6.92 -5.26 7.14
C CYS A 102 8.09 -5.26 8.14
N SER A 103 9.00 -4.29 8.04
CA SER A 103 10.13 -4.22 8.98
C SER A 103 9.69 -4.02 10.42
N LEU A 104 8.61 -3.28 10.66
CA LEU A 104 8.08 -3.10 12.01
C LEU A 104 7.35 -4.34 12.51
N GLY A 105 6.46 -4.91 11.70
CA GLY A 105 5.71 -6.12 12.05
C GLY A 105 6.65 -7.26 12.41
N THR A 106 7.66 -7.54 11.57
CA THR A 106 8.65 -8.60 11.83
C THR A 106 9.45 -8.31 13.10
N PHE A 107 9.89 -7.06 13.31
CA PHE A 107 10.58 -6.69 14.54
C PHE A 107 9.72 -6.92 15.79
N LEU A 108 8.43 -6.55 15.75
CA LEU A 108 7.55 -6.70 16.89
C LEU A 108 7.17 -8.17 17.13
N GLU A 109 6.93 -8.97 16.09
CA GLU A 109 6.72 -10.42 16.22
C GLU A 109 7.90 -11.11 16.90
N GLU A 110 9.11 -10.85 16.42
CA GLU A 110 10.33 -11.51 16.92
C GLU A 110 10.68 -11.08 18.35
N ASN A 111 10.21 -9.90 18.79
CA ASN A 111 10.65 -9.29 20.03
C ASN A 111 9.53 -9.00 21.04
N ALA A 112 8.25 -9.24 20.74
CA ALA A 112 7.13 -8.83 21.60
C ALA A 112 7.29 -9.26 23.06
N ALA A 113 7.70 -10.51 23.29
CA ALA A 113 7.87 -11.09 24.62
C ALA A 113 9.03 -10.46 25.44
N THR A 114 10.06 -9.94 24.77
CA THR A 114 11.24 -9.31 25.39
C THR A 114 11.22 -7.79 25.23
N LEU A 115 10.24 -7.27 24.50
CA LEU A 115 10.08 -5.85 24.23
C LEU A 115 9.79 -5.16 25.55
N ASN A 116 10.68 -4.26 25.94
CA ASN A 116 10.34 -3.36 27.03
C ASN A 116 9.25 -2.39 26.55
N VAL A 117 7.99 -2.75 26.77
CA VAL A 117 6.80 -1.97 26.40
C VAL A 117 6.73 -0.59 27.09
N THR A 118 7.57 -0.33 28.09
CA THR A 118 7.74 1.03 28.66
C THR A 118 8.66 1.92 27.83
N ASN A 119 9.33 1.38 26.81
CA ASN A 119 10.21 2.13 25.94
C ASN A 119 9.38 2.99 24.99
N GLU A 120 9.22 4.27 25.33
CA GLU A 120 8.56 5.30 24.51
C GLU A 120 9.04 5.30 23.05
N THR A 121 10.25 4.80 22.78
CA THR A 121 10.83 4.72 21.43
C THR A 121 10.01 3.84 20.49
N THR A 122 9.46 2.71 20.96
CA THR A 122 8.69 1.80 20.09
C THR A 122 7.32 2.37 19.77
N LEU A 123 6.63 2.92 20.77
CA LEU A 123 5.36 3.61 20.55
C LEU A 123 5.51 4.80 19.60
N LYS A 124 6.55 5.63 19.78
CA LYS A 124 6.86 6.75 18.86
C LYS A 124 7.13 6.27 17.43
N ARG A 125 7.78 5.12 17.25
CA ARG A 125 8.00 4.52 15.92
C ARG A 125 6.70 4.06 15.28
N VAL A 126 5.83 3.40 16.05
CA VAL A 126 4.49 3.00 15.61
C VAL A 126 3.68 4.24 15.18
N GLU A 127 3.63 5.27 16.02
CA GLU A 127 2.89 6.51 15.74
C GLU A 127 3.44 7.23 14.51
N LYS A 128 4.77 7.29 14.35
CA LYS A 128 5.40 7.88 13.16
C LYS A 128 5.00 7.15 11.88
N ASN A 129 5.04 5.82 11.89
CA ASN A 129 4.70 5.03 10.72
C ASN A 129 3.19 5.09 10.43
N MET A 130 2.34 5.03 11.47
CA MET A 130 0.89 5.22 11.35
C MET A 130 0.55 6.59 10.75
N ALA A 131 1.23 7.65 11.18
CA ALA A 131 1.08 8.97 10.59
C ALA A 131 1.52 8.98 9.11
N PHE A 132 2.60 8.30 8.75
CA PHE A 132 3.07 8.20 7.36
C PHE A 132 2.05 7.51 6.44
N VAL A 133 1.35 6.48 6.94
CA VAL A 133 0.21 5.83 6.28
C VAL A 133 -0.98 6.81 6.15
N ASN A 134 -1.28 7.60 7.17
CA ASN A 134 -2.34 8.61 7.06
C ASN A 134 -2.01 9.74 6.07
N TYR A 135 -0.76 10.19 6.03
CA TYR A 135 -0.35 11.26 5.12
C TYR A 135 -0.24 10.81 3.66
N SER A 136 -0.27 9.50 3.38
CA SER A 136 -0.33 8.98 2.01
C SER A 136 -1.74 8.95 1.44
N LEU A 137 -2.77 9.09 2.29
CA LEU A 137 -4.15 9.34 1.85
C LEU A 137 -4.37 10.79 1.34
N ILE A 138 -3.45 11.71 1.64
CA ILE A 138 -3.46 13.06 1.07
C ILE A 138 -2.77 13.04 -0.30
N LEU A 139 -3.40 12.38 -1.26
CA LEU A 139 -3.16 12.56 -2.69
C LEU A 139 -4.16 13.55 -3.32
N ASN A 140 -4.70 14.45 -2.51
CA ASN A 140 -5.35 15.67 -2.97
C ASN A 140 -4.34 16.82 -2.88
N ASN A 141 -3.60 17.04 -3.97
CA ASN A 141 -3.19 18.35 -4.46
C ASN A 141 -2.73 18.21 -5.91
#